data_AF-A0A1E4FII4-F1
#
_entry.id   AF-A0A1E4FII4-F1
#
_cell.length_a   1.000
_cell.length_b   1.000
_cell.length_c   1.000
_cell.angle_alpha   90.00
_cell.angle_beta   90.00
_cell.angle_gamma   90.00
#
_symmetry.space_group_name_H-M   'P 1'
#
loop_
_entity.id
_entity.type
_entity.pdbx_description
1 polymer ?
#
loop_
_entity_poly.entity_id
_entity_poly.type
_entity_poly.pdbx_seq_one_letter_code
_entity_poly.pdbx_strand_id
1 'polypeptide(L)'
;MTDIDFFHPASPTWVAIGGEAPEPLREQFPQLSWDKIAVREQTLPFYPGTRLLMMRGADWAPPNLFIYALQKDDEVHLLNGKSPPIHAFNAAGHLELTQDNIVAYLKFFCFFVRGDEGPFYLIGHLGASYLINGLRQGTTDEALNKFRGDFELRYQSPRTFGKSPDGKWRCSGTIMYSNAIFVADFQVQSGGMVEMLNDTPVLADLPAKIVAPLMPETEGGATLH
;
A
#
# COMPACT_ATOMS: atom_id res chain seq x y z
N MET A 1 17.11 -2.01 4.84
CA MET A 1 16.20 -3.16 5.04
C MET A 1 14.84 -2.60 5.42
N THR A 2 14.01 -2.22 4.45
CA THR A 2 12.62 -1.81 4.70
C THR A 2 11.77 -3.08 4.73
N ASP A 3 11.74 -3.71 5.89
CA ASP A 3 10.94 -4.92 6.09
C ASP A 3 10.11 -4.83 7.37
N ILE A 4 8.95 -5.48 7.30
CA ILE A 4 7.74 -5.38 8.12
C ILE A 4 6.92 -4.13 7.83
N ASP A 5 5.99 -4.29 6.87
CA ASP A 5 4.75 -3.53 6.81
C ASP A 5 4.90 -2.01 6.82
N PHE A 6 5.77 -1.52 5.95
CA PHE A 6 6.12 -0.11 5.81
C PHE A 6 4.91 0.85 5.77
N PHE A 7 3.75 0.40 5.26
CA PHE A 7 2.51 1.20 5.22
C PHE A 7 1.51 0.90 6.34
N HIS A 8 1.77 -0.12 7.16
CA HIS A 8 0.91 -0.46 8.29
C HIS A 8 0.97 0.65 9.36
N PRO A 9 -0.17 1.08 9.91
CA PRO A 9 -0.24 2.19 10.87
C PRO A 9 0.61 2.01 12.14
N ALA A 10 0.90 0.77 12.51
CA ALA A 10 1.76 0.44 13.65
C ALA A 10 3.26 0.35 13.30
N SER A 11 3.65 0.59 12.04
CA SER A 11 5.06 0.62 11.66
C SER A 11 5.79 1.70 12.47
N PRO A 12 7.00 1.42 13.00
CA PRO A 12 7.80 2.39 13.72
C PRO A 12 8.39 3.47 12.79
N THR A 13 8.26 3.32 11.47
CA THR A 13 8.73 4.32 10.48
C THR A 13 7.87 5.58 10.46
N TRP A 14 6.65 5.51 10.99
CA TRP A 14 5.77 6.67 11.11
C TRP A 14 6.21 7.58 12.26
N VAL A 15 6.45 8.84 11.94
CA VAL A 15 6.81 9.89 12.90
C VAL A 15 5.63 10.84 13.07
N ALA A 16 5.29 11.20 14.31
CA ALA A 16 4.25 12.19 14.56
C ALA A 16 4.71 13.58 14.11
N ILE A 17 3.85 14.32 13.41
CA ILE A 17 4.13 15.72 13.08
C ILE A 17 3.91 16.52 14.36
N GLY A 18 4.98 17.09 14.94
CA GLY A 18 4.92 17.85 16.19
C GLY A 18 4.24 19.23 16.09
N GLY A 19 3.49 19.49 15.02
CA GLY A 19 2.83 20.75 14.71
C GLY A 19 1.50 20.53 13.99
N GLU A 20 0.86 21.61 13.55
CA GLU A 20 -0.40 21.53 12.81
C GLU A 20 -0.21 20.80 11.47
N ALA A 21 -1.27 20.12 11.01
CA ALA A 21 -1.30 19.53 9.69
C ALA A 21 -1.02 20.60 8.61
N PRO A 22 -0.38 20.23 7.48
CA PRO A 22 -0.09 21.17 6.40
C PRO A 22 -1.36 21.90 5.95
N GLU A 23 -1.29 23.23 5.74
CA GLU A 23 -2.44 24.03 5.32
C GLU A 23 -3.13 23.50 4.05
N PRO A 24 -2.41 23.12 2.97
CA PRO A 24 -3.05 22.54 1.78
C PRO A 24 -3.79 21.22 2.06
N LEU A 25 -3.39 20.47 3.09
CA LEU A 25 -4.11 19.27 3.53
C LEU A 25 -5.38 19.63 4.30
N ARG A 26 -5.33 20.70 5.10
CA ARG A 26 -6.48 21.22 5.86
C ARG A 26 -7.56 21.77 4.97
N GLU A 27 -7.17 22.47 3.91
CA GLU A 27 -8.08 23.00 2.90
C GLU A 27 -8.87 21.93 2.16
N GLN A 28 -8.33 20.70 2.03
CA GLN A 28 -9.04 19.58 1.42
C GLN A 28 -10.08 18.95 2.37
N PHE A 29 -10.00 19.24 3.67
CA PHE A 29 -10.96 18.76 4.66
C PHE A 29 -11.35 19.87 5.65
N PRO A 30 -12.06 20.92 5.19
CA PRO A 30 -12.47 22.04 6.04
C PRO A 30 -13.48 21.64 7.11
N GLN A 31 -14.14 20.49 6.95
CA GLN A 31 -15.10 19.93 7.90
C GLN A 31 -14.48 19.24 9.11
N LEU A 32 -13.17 18.92 9.06
CA LEU A 32 -12.53 18.16 10.13
C LEU A 32 -12.18 19.04 11.34
N SER A 33 -12.42 18.49 12.53
CA SER A 33 -11.91 19.03 13.79
C SER A 33 -10.43 18.70 13.94
N TRP A 34 -9.54 19.52 13.36
CA TRP A 34 -8.10 19.26 13.25
C TRP A 34 -7.37 19.05 14.59
N ASP A 35 -7.92 19.56 15.70
CA ASP A 35 -7.45 19.32 17.07
C ASP A 35 -7.61 17.85 17.53
N LYS A 36 -8.47 17.08 16.85
CA LYS A 36 -8.71 15.64 17.09
C LYS A 36 -8.03 14.73 16.08
N ILE A 37 -7.33 15.29 15.10
CA ILE A 37 -6.69 14.52 14.03
C ILE A 37 -5.22 14.30 14.36
N ALA A 38 -4.84 13.04 14.53
CA ALA A 38 -3.45 12.65 14.60
C ALA A 38 -2.88 12.52 13.19
N VAL A 39 -1.80 13.25 12.90
CA VAL A 39 -1.06 13.15 11.63
C VAL A 39 0.33 12.58 11.89
N ARG A 40 0.70 11.58 11.08
CA ARG A 40 2.03 11.01 11.05
C ARG A 40 2.59 11.09 9.64
N GLU A 41 3.91 11.14 9.52
CA GLU A 41 4.61 11.18 8.25
C GLU A 41 5.70 10.10 8.17
N GLN A 42 6.04 9.73 6.94
CA GLN A 42 7.26 9.01 6.63
C GLN A 42 7.79 9.41 5.24
N THR A 43 9.07 9.16 4.99
CA THR A 43 9.70 9.39 3.69
C THR A 43 9.54 8.18 2.76
N LEU A 44 9.60 8.40 1.45
CA LEU A 44 9.54 7.33 0.45
C LEU A 44 10.83 7.32 -0.39
N PRO A 45 11.51 6.16 -0.55
CA PRO A 45 12.82 6.11 -1.21
C PRO A 45 12.77 6.39 -2.72
N PHE A 46 11.58 6.46 -3.31
CA PHE A 46 11.34 6.78 -4.73
C PHE A 46 10.70 8.15 -4.93
N TYR A 47 10.42 8.90 -3.85
CA TYR A 47 9.97 10.29 -3.91
C TYR A 47 10.84 11.19 -3.02
N PRO A 48 12.01 11.65 -3.50
CA PRO A 48 12.88 12.51 -2.72
C PRO A 48 12.22 13.85 -2.36
N GLY A 49 12.34 14.21 -1.08
CA GLY A 49 11.72 15.43 -0.53
C GLY A 49 10.20 15.36 -0.34
N THR A 50 9.57 14.21 -0.61
CA THR A 50 8.13 14.01 -0.41
C THR A 50 7.86 13.36 0.94
N ARG A 51 6.77 13.80 1.57
CA ARG A 51 6.21 13.20 2.77
C ARG A 51 5.00 12.36 2.40
N LEU A 52 4.98 11.10 2.82
CA LEU A 52 3.75 10.33 2.90
C LEU A 52 3.10 10.62 4.24
N LEU A 53 1.90 11.18 4.21
CA LEU A 53 1.12 11.53 5.38
C LEU A 53 0.08 10.42 5.64
N MET A 54 -0.16 10.15 6.92
CA MET A 54 -1.24 9.29 7.41
C MET A 54 -2.01 10.05 8.48
N MET A 55 -3.31 10.18 8.29
CA MET A 55 -4.23 10.87 9.19
C MET A 55 -5.18 9.88 9.84
N ARG A 56 -5.51 10.15 11.10
CA ARG A 56 -6.52 9.42 11.86
C ARG A 56 -7.24 10.36 12.83
N GLY A 57 -8.55 10.43 12.74
CA GLY A 57 -9.40 11.02 13.78
C GLY A 57 -9.68 10.01 14.91
N ALA A 58 -9.76 10.50 16.15
CA ALA A 58 -10.11 9.68 17.29
C ALA A 58 -11.58 9.19 17.26
N ASP A 59 -12.45 9.93 16.59
CA ASP A 59 -13.90 9.73 16.49
C ASP A 59 -14.35 9.22 15.11
N TRP A 60 -13.42 8.87 14.22
CA TRP A 60 -13.76 8.34 12.89
C TRP A 60 -14.31 6.91 12.96
N ALA A 61 -15.29 6.63 12.10
CA ALA A 61 -15.87 5.31 11.93
C ALA A 61 -15.62 4.78 10.50
N PRO A 62 -15.14 3.53 10.35
CA PRO A 62 -14.73 2.61 11.42
C PRO A 62 -13.39 2.99 12.09
N PRO A 63 -13.05 2.45 13.28
CA PRO A 63 -11.85 2.84 14.03
C PRO A 63 -10.51 2.56 13.34
N ASN A 64 -10.50 1.81 12.25
CA ASN A 64 -9.33 1.53 11.41
C ASN A 64 -9.37 2.31 10.09
N LEU A 65 -10.17 3.38 10.00
CA LEU A 65 -10.15 4.35 8.91
C LEU A 65 -8.88 5.20 9.01
N PHE A 66 -8.13 5.27 7.90
CA PHE A 66 -6.94 6.10 7.77
C PHE A 66 -7.00 6.82 6.43
N ILE A 67 -6.65 8.10 6.41
CA ILE A 67 -6.51 8.85 5.16
C ILE A 67 -5.03 9.04 4.88
N TYR A 68 -4.61 8.80 3.64
CA TYR A 68 -3.21 8.96 3.24
C TYR A 68 -3.08 10.00 2.14
N ALA A 69 -1.97 10.74 2.16
CA ALA A 69 -1.66 11.75 1.16
C ALA A 69 -0.15 11.78 0.85
N LEU A 70 0.20 12.10 -0.39
CA LEU A 70 1.55 12.53 -0.74
C LEU A 70 1.62 14.05 -0.63
N GLN A 71 2.69 14.56 -0.05
CA GLN A 71 2.96 15.99 -0.02
C GLN A 71 4.38 16.29 -0.45
N LYS A 72 4.53 17.29 -1.32
CA LYS A 72 5.79 17.96 -1.60
C LYS A 72 5.54 19.46 -1.71
N ASP A 73 6.27 20.23 -0.91
CA ASP A 73 6.03 21.67 -0.76
C ASP A 73 4.55 21.95 -0.44
N ASP A 74 3.87 22.77 -1.26
CA ASP A 74 2.45 23.11 -1.12
C ASP A 74 1.50 22.16 -1.89
N GLU A 75 2.03 21.17 -2.62
CA GLU A 75 1.25 20.18 -3.36
C GLU A 75 0.86 19.01 -2.45
N VAL A 76 -0.44 18.69 -2.40
CA VAL A 76 -1.00 17.59 -1.60
C VAL A 76 -1.94 16.73 -2.44
N HIS A 77 -1.62 15.45 -2.57
CA HIS A 77 -2.38 14.47 -3.36
C HIS A 77 -2.94 13.36 -2.47
N LEU A 78 -4.27 13.25 -2.37
CA LEU A 78 -4.91 12.17 -1.63
C LEU A 78 -4.74 10.83 -2.35
N LEU A 79 -4.38 9.81 -1.57
CA LEU A 79 -4.32 8.43 -2.03
C LEU A 79 -5.70 7.79 -1.85
N ASN A 80 -6.60 8.00 -2.79
CA ASN A 80 -8.01 7.62 -2.68
C ASN A 80 -8.33 6.19 -3.13
N GLY A 81 -7.34 5.30 -3.23
CA GLY A 81 -7.53 3.95 -3.76
C GLY A 81 -7.40 3.84 -5.28
N LYS A 82 -7.23 4.95 -6.01
CA LYS A 82 -7.09 4.97 -7.48
C LYS A 82 -5.68 5.40 -7.89
N SER A 83 -5.28 5.01 -9.10
CA SER A 83 -3.97 5.38 -9.66
C SER A 83 -3.83 6.84 -10.16
N PRO A 84 -4.87 7.57 -10.61
CA PRO A 84 -4.69 8.92 -11.17
C PRO A 84 -4.01 9.93 -10.23
N PRO A 85 -4.29 10.01 -8.92
CA PRO A 85 -3.56 10.92 -8.02
C PRO A 85 -2.07 10.63 -7.95
N ILE A 86 -1.68 9.34 -7.96
CA ILE A 86 -0.28 8.91 -7.98
C ILE A 86 0.37 9.27 -9.32
N HIS A 87 -0.31 9.03 -10.45
CA HIS A 87 0.21 9.37 -11.76
C HIS A 87 0.36 10.88 -11.98
N ALA A 88 -0.57 11.69 -11.45
CA ALA A 88 -0.45 13.14 -11.47
C ALA A 88 0.78 13.60 -10.68
N PHE A 89 0.99 13.05 -9.48
CA PHE A 89 2.15 13.34 -8.64
C PHE A 89 3.47 12.92 -9.34
N ASN A 90 3.48 11.77 -10.04
CA ASN A 90 4.62 11.35 -10.85
C ASN A 90 4.90 12.30 -12.02
N ALA A 91 3.85 12.75 -12.71
CA ALA A 91 3.95 13.63 -13.87
C ALA A 91 4.50 15.01 -13.51
N ALA A 92 4.37 15.45 -12.25
CA ALA A 92 5.03 16.63 -11.69
C ALA A 92 6.56 16.45 -11.50
N GLY A 93 7.13 15.29 -11.86
CA GLY A 93 8.57 15.03 -11.82
C GLY A 93 9.09 14.64 -10.45
N HIS A 94 8.22 14.18 -9.54
CA HIS A 94 8.62 13.80 -8.18
C HIS A 94 9.19 12.39 -8.05
N LEU A 95 8.93 11.53 -9.06
CA LEU A 95 9.32 10.11 -9.05
C LEU A 95 10.76 9.90 -9.51
N GLU A 96 11.55 9.21 -8.69
CA GLU A 96 12.90 8.77 -9.04
C GLU A 96 13.05 7.25 -8.87
N LEU A 97 13.00 6.51 -9.98
CA LEU A 97 13.11 5.05 -9.96
C LEU A 97 14.53 4.55 -10.25
N THR A 98 15.05 3.74 -9.34
CA THR A 98 16.33 3.06 -9.42
C THR A 98 16.14 1.56 -9.21
N GLN A 99 17.19 0.77 -9.46
CA GLN A 99 17.15 -0.66 -9.18
C GLN A 99 16.91 -0.95 -7.70
N ASP A 100 17.38 -0.07 -6.81
CA ASP A 100 17.34 -0.27 -5.37
C ASP A 100 15.97 0.08 -4.76
N ASN A 101 15.20 0.97 -5.38
CA ASN A 101 13.91 1.42 -4.83
C ASN A 101 12.68 0.96 -5.62
N ILE A 102 12.84 0.36 -6.81
CA ILE A 102 11.70 -0.03 -7.67
C ILE A 102 10.73 -1.00 -7.00
N VAL A 103 11.24 -1.95 -6.21
CA VAL A 103 10.40 -2.89 -5.47
C VAL A 103 9.60 -2.17 -4.37
N ALA A 104 10.17 -1.14 -3.74
CA ALA A 104 9.45 -0.32 -2.76
C ALA A 104 8.35 0.51 -3.44
N TYR A 105 8.60 1.05 -4.64
CA TYR A 105 7.57 1.74 -5.44
C TYR A 105 6.44 0.80 -5.84
N LEU A 106 6.78 -0.44 -6.27
CA LEU A 106 5.76 -1.42 -6.61
C LEU A 106 4.89 -1.77 -5.40
N LYS A 107 5.49 -2.00 -4.21
CA LYS A 107 4.74 -2.21 -2.96
C LYS A 107 3.81 -1.04 -2.66
N PHE A 108 4.29 0.20 -2.82
CA PHE A 108 3.48 1.41 -2.63
C PHE A 108 2.28 1.46 -3.57
N PHE A 109 2.53 1.31 -4.87
CA PHE A 109 1.48 1.36 -5.89
C PHE A 109 0.41 0.30 -5.65
N CYS A 110 0.85 -0.95 -5.44
CA CYS A 110 -0.01 -2.09 -5.14
C CYS A 110 -0.82 -1.96 -3.85
N PHE A 111 -0.30 -1.24 -2.86
CA PHE A 111 -1.00 -1.02 -1.58
C PHE A 111 -2.06 0.07 -1.68
N PHE A 112 -1.75 1.18 -2.37
CA PHE A 112 -2.63 2.34 -2.44
C PHE A 112 -3.57 2.36 -3.66
N VAL A 113 -3.30 1.56 -4.69
CA VAL A 113 -4.22 1.33 -5.81
C VAL A 113 -4.99 0.05 -5.56
N ARG A 114 -6.31 0.15 -5.64
CA ARG A 114 -7.26 -0.93 -5.35
C ARG A 114 -8.02 -1.31 -6.62
N GLY A 115 -8.27 -2.61 -6.77
CA GLY A 115 -9.35 -3.11 -7.62
C GLY A 115 -10.66 -3.14 -6.84
N ASP A 116 -11.71 -3.62 -7.50
CA ASP A 116 -13.06 -3.70 -6.93
C ASP A 116 -13.09 -4.51 -5.61
N GLU A 117 -12.23 -5.52 -5.50
CA GLU A 117 -12.19 -6.43 -4.35
C GLU A 117 -11.15 -6.06 -3.27
N GLY A 118 -10.43 -4.95 -3.41
CA GLY A 118 -9.41 -4.53 -2.44
C GLY A 118 -8.05 -4.20 -3.07
N PRO A 119 -6.99 -4.03 -2.24
CA PRO A 119 -5.64 -3.77 -2.74
C PRO A 119 -5.03 -5.01 -3.40
N PHE A 120 -4.06 -4.80 -4.28
CA PHE A 120 -3.20 -5.85 -4.82
C PHE A 120 -2.01 -6.07 -3.87
N TYR A 121 -2.25 -6.52 -2.64
CA TYR A 121 -1.23 -6.49 -1.59
C TYR A 121 0.00 -7.34 -1.93
N LEU A 122 1.12 -6.68 -2.21
CA LEU A 122 2.39 -7.35 -2.49
C LEU A 122 3.06 -7.82 -1.20
N ILE A 123 3.05 -9.13 -0.97
CA ILE A 123 3.51 -9.77 0.26
C ILE A 123 5.04 -9.71 0.32
N GLY A 124 5.57 -8.90 1.24
CA GLY A 124 7.02 -8.70 1.37
C GLY A 124 7.77 -9.84 2.05
N HIS A 125 7.09 -10.60 2.91
CA HIS A 125 7.62 -11.74 3.68
C HIS A 125 6.45 -12.58 4.23
N LEU A 126 6.74 -13.82 4.65
CA LEU A 126 5.73 -14.75 5.19
C LEU A 126 5.02 -14.25 6.47
N GLY A 127 5.62 -13.28 7.16
CA GLY A 127 5.10 -12.70 8.40
C GLY A 127 4.35 -11.37 8.23
N ALA A 128 4.04 -10.96 7.00
CA ALA A 128 3.53 -9.62 6.71
C ALA A 128 2.20 -9.33 7.42
N SER A 129 2.02 -8.13 7.97
CA SER A 129 0.93 -7.80 8.90
C SER A 129 -0.46 -7.90 8.30
N TYR A 130 -0.61 -7.60 7.01
CA TYR A 130 -1.88 -7.72 6.31
C TYR A 130 -2.18 -9.13 5.79
N LEU A 131 -1.24 -10.07 5.94
CA LEU A 131 -1.51 -11.48 5.66
C LEU A 131 -2.47 -12.04 6.71
N ILE A 132 -3.40 -12.90 6.30
CA ILE A 132 -4.37 -13.52 7.21
C ILE A 132 -3.65 -14.30 8.33
N ASN A 133 -4.15 -14.21 9.56
CA ASN A 133 -3.46 -14.72 10.75
C ASN A 133 -3.10 -16.20 10.65
N GLY A 134 -3.95 -17.06 10.07
CA GLY A 134 -3.63 -18.48 9.95
C GLY A 134 -2.45 -18.80 9.01
N LEU A 135 -2.22 -17.97 7.98
CA LEU A 135 -1.02 -18.09 7.14
C LEU A 135 0.22 -17.49 7.84
N ARG A 136 0.03 -16.35 8.53
CA ARG A 136 1.10 -15.57 9.16
C ARG A 136 1.64 -16.18 10.46
N GLN A 137 0.74 -16.62 11.35
CA GLN A 137 1.04 -17.02 12.74
C GLN A 137 0.79 -18.52 12.98
N GLY A 138 0.27 -19.23 11.98
CA GLY A 138 -0.18 -20.61 12.14
C GLY A 138 -1.62 -20.70 12.67
N THR A 139 -2.13 -21.92 12.70
CA THR A 139 -3.53 -22.22 13.04
C THR A 139 -3.66 -23.68 13.47
N THR A 140 -4.68 -23.99 14.26
CA THR A 140 -5.09 -25.36 14.58
C THR A 140 -6.11 -25.91 13.56
N ASP A 141 -6.63 -25.06 12.68
CA ASP A 141 -7.52 -25.46 11.57
C ASP A 141 -6.72 -26.19 10.49
N GLU A 142 -7.08 -27.44 10.20
CA GLU A 142 -6.34 -28.30 9.26
C GLU A 142 -6.36 -27.77 7.82
N ALA A 143 -7.47 -27.19 7.37
CA ALA A 143 -7.60 -26.66 6.02
C ALA A 143 -6.72 -25.42 5.83
N LEU A 144 -6.74 -24.52 6.81
CA LEU A 144 -5.91 -23.32 6.79
C LEU A 144 -4.43 -23.63 7.03
N ASN A 145 -4.11 -24.69 7.79
CA ASN A 145 -2.74 -25.18 7.93
C ASN A 145 -2.21 -25.77 6.60
N LYS A 146 -3.07 -26.48 5.84
CA LYS A 146 -2.74 -26.92 4.48
C LYS A 146 -2.46 -25.71 3.59
N PHE A 147 -3.33 -24.70 3.59
CA PHE A 147 -3.10 -23.45 2.85
C PHE A 147 -1.77 -22.79 3.22
N ARG A 148 -1.41 -22.78 4.52
CA ARG A 148 -0.13 -22.23 4.97
C ARG A 148 1.06 -22.98 4.35
N GLY A 149 1.10 -24.31 4.41
CA GLY A 149 2.20 -25.08 3.82
C GLY A 149 2.30 -24.87 2.30
N ASP A 150 1.15 -24.84 1.64
CA ASP A 150 0.99 -24.58 0.21
C ASP A 150 1.49 -23.18 -0.21
N PHE A 151 1.22 -22.18 0.63
CA PHE A 151 1.70 -20.80 0.47
C PHE A 151 3.21 -20.71 0.67
N GLU A 152 3.75 -21.29 1.75
CA GLU A 152 5.18 -21.26 2.07
C GLU A 152 6.04 -21.89 0.97
N LEU A 153 5.56 -22.98 0.35
CA LEU A 153 6.27 -23.67 -0.73
C LEU A 153 6.36 -22.83 -2.03
N ARG A 154 5.36 -21.97 -2.29
CA ARG A 154 5.20 -21.23 -3.55
C ARG A 154 5.46 -19.74 -3.42
N TYR A 155 5.68 -19.25 -2.19
CA TYR A 155 5.97 -17.86 -1.91
C TYR A 155 7.21 -17.38 -2.68
N GLN A 156 7.07 -16.22 -3.32
CA GLN A 156 8.15 -15.54 -4.00
C GLN A 156 8.28 -14.12 -3.45
N SER A 157 9.43 -13.86 -2.81
CA SER A 157 9.75 -12.53 -2.33
C SER A 157 9.78 -11.52 -3.48
N PRO A 158 9.20 -10.31 -3.30
CA PRO A 158 9.22 -9.26 -4.31
C PRO A 158 10.63 -8.91 -4.74
N ARG A 159 10.89 -8.97 -6.06
CA ARG A 159 12.21 -8.70 -6.63
C ARG A 159 12.12 -8.06 -8.01
N THR A 160 13.22 -7.42 -8.42
CA THR A 160 13.40 -6.86 -9.77
C THR A 160 14.39 -7.72 -10.57
N PHE A 161 14.16 -7.83 -11.88
CA PHE A 161 15.03 -8.52 -12.84
C PHE A 161 15.70 -7.53 -13.82
N GLY A 162 15.86 -6.28 -13.37
CA GLY A 162 16.37 -5.19 -14.18
C GLY A 162 15.36 -4.68 -15.20
N LYS A 163 15.86 -4.01 -16.24
CA LYS A 163 15.03 -3.42 -17.29
C LYS A 163 14.89 -4.36 -18.50
N SER A 164 13.73 -4.31 -19.15
CA SER A 164 13.54 -4.85 -20.51
C SER A 164 14.24 -3.98 -21.57
N PRO A 165 14.37 -4.45 -22.82
CA PRO A 165 15.00 -3.68 -23.90
C PRO A 165 14.33 -2.32 -24.18
N ASP A 166 13.04 -2.17 -23.88
CA ASP A 166 12.28 -0.92 -23.98
C ASP A 166 12.42 -0.02 -22.73
N GLY A 167 13.33 -0.36 -21.80
CA GLY A 167 13.70 0.47 -20.66
C GLY A 167 12.76 0.39 -19.45
N LYS A 168 11.72 -0.45 -19.49
CA LYS A 168 10.79 -0.64 -18.38
C LYS A 168 11.34 -1.66 -17.37
N TRP A 169 11.10 -1.44 -16.08
CA TRP A 169 11.51 -2.38 -15.04
C TRP A 169 10.65 -3.64 -15.05
N ARG A 170 11.26 -4.81 -14.85
CA ARG A 170 10.56 -6.08 -14.68
C ARG A 170 10.64 -6.52 -13.23
N CYS A 171 9.49 -6.72 -12.61
CA CYS A 171 9.39 -7.13 -11.21
C CYS A 171 8.52 -8.39 -11.10
N SER A 172 8.66 -9.15 -10.04
CA SER A 172 7.77 -10.26 -9.70
C SER A 172 7.64 -10.38 -8.20
N GLY A 173 6.53 -10.95 -7.73
CA GLY A 173 6.33 -11.27 -6.32
C GLY A 173 4.98 -11.90 -6.06
N THR A 174 4.79 -12.39 -4.84
CA THR A 174 3.51 -12.92 -4.41
C THR A 174 2.58 -11.81 -3.97
N ILE A 175 1.36 -11.79 -4.52
CA ILE A 175 0.29 -10.85 -4.15
C ILE A 175 -0.88 -11.58 -3.49
N MET A 176 -1.57 -10.88 -2.59
CA MET A 176 -2.93 -11.23 -2.17
C MET A 176 -3.92 -10.23 -2.76
N TYR A 177 -4.95 -10.72 -3.44
CA TYR A 177 -6.04 -9.91 -3.99
C TYR A 177 -7.37 -10.61 -3.70
N SER A 178 -8.37 -9.87 -3.22
CA SER A 178 -9.58 -10.44 -2.63
C SER A 178 -9.23 -11.51 -1.57
N ASN A 179 -9.72 -12.74 -1.76
CA ASN A 179 -9.48 -13.92 -0.94
C ASN A 179 -8.55 -14.95 -1.63
N ALA A 180 -7.68 -14.51 -2.54
CA ALA A 180 -6.77 -15.38 -3.28
C ALA A 180 -5.33 -14.86 -3.26
N ILE A 181 -4.38 -15.77 -3.48
CA ILE A 181 -2.94 -15.47 -3.56
C ILE A 181 -2.41 -15.92 -4.91
N PHE A 182 -1.60 -15.07 -5.53
CA PHE A 182 -1.01 -15.28 -6.84
C PHE A 182 0.49 -14.98 -6.81
N VAL A 183 1.27 -15.61 -7.69
CA VAL A 183 2.58 -15.09 -8.09
C VAL A 183 2.34 -14.26 -9.35
N ALA A 184 2.72 -12.99 -9.32
CA ALA A 184 2.46 -12.06 -10.42
C ALA A 184 3.75 -11.42 -10.93
N ASP A 185 3.79 -11.23 -12.25
CA ASP A 185 4.85 -10.52 -12.96
C ASP A 185 4.36 -9.13 -13.35
N PHE A 186 5.20 -8.13 -13.10
CA PHE A 186 4.89 -6.73 -13.30
C PHE A 186 5.89 -6.06 -14.22
N GLN A 187 5.41 -5.06 -14.95
CA GLN A 187 6.23 -4.09 -15.65
C GLN A 187 5.98 -2.70 -15.08
N VAL A 188 7.07 -1.96 -14.78
CA VAL A 188 6.99 -0.60 -14.27
C VAL A 188 7.74 0.35 -15.20
N GLN A 189 7.01 1.31 -15.77
CA GLN A 189 7.58 2.33 -16.64
C GLN A 189 8.32 3.40 -15.81
N SER A 190 9.20 4.19 -16.44
CA SER A 190 9.95 5.26 -15.75
C SER A 190 9.05 6.32 -15.12
N GLY A 191 7.88 6.61 -15.72
CA GLY A 191 6.85 7.49 -15.17
C GLY A 191 5.97 6.85 -14.08
N GLY A 192 6.29 5.63 -13.65
CA GLY A 192 5.59 4.93 -12.58
C GLY A 192 4.28 4.25 -12.99
N MET A 193 3.98 4.13 -14.29
CA MET A 193 2.90 3.27 -14.76
C MET A 193 3.23 1.82 -14.44
N VAL A 194 2.33 1.13 -13.73
CA VAL A 194 2.47 -0.28 -13.35
C VAL A 194 1.47 -1.11 -14.14
N GLU A 195 1.96 -2.17 -14.76
CA GLU A 195 1.16 -3.15 -15.50
C GLU A 195 1.44 -4.54 -14.95
N MET A 196 0.40 -5.32 -14.67
CA MET A 196 0.53 -6.75 -14.37
C MET A 196 0.49 -7.50 -15.70
N LEU A 197 1.56 -8.23 -16.00
CA LEU A 197 1.70 -8.95 -17.27
C LEU A 197 1.08 -10.34 -17.21
N ASN A 198 1.30 -11.04 -16.11
CA ASN A 198 0.80 -12.38 -15.85
C ASN A 198 0.62 -12.60 -14.35
N ASP A 199 -0.26 -13.52 -13.99
CA ASP A 199 -0.41 -14.04 -12.65
C ASP A 199 -0.67 -15.56 -12.68
N THR A 200 -0.15 -16.26 -11.67
CA THR A 200 -0.35 -17.69 -11.48
C THR A 200 -1.01 -17.91 -10.12
N PRO A 201 -2.23 -18.49 -10.08
CA PRO A 201 -2.91 -18.81 -8.82
C PRO A 201 -2.09 -19.74 -7.94
N VAL A 202 -1.97 -19.39 -6.67
CA VAL A 202 -1.32 -20.19 -5.62
C VAL A 202 -2.36 -20.77 -4.67
N LEU A 203 -3.25 -19.90 -4.17
CA LEU A 203 -4.36 -20.23 -3.29
C LEU A 203 -5.61 -19.47 -3.72
N ALA A 204 -6.77 -20.06 -3.46
CA ALA A 204 -8.08 -19.45 -3.64
C ALA A 204 -8.95 -19.77 -2.41
N ASP A 205 -10.09 -19.08 -2.31
CA ASP A 205 -11.10 -19.31 -1.27
C ASP A 205 -10.57 -19.18 0.16
N LEU A 206 -9.66 -18.21 0.38
CA LEU A 206 -9.19 -17.89 1.71
C LEU A 206 -10.35 -17.35 2.58
N PRO A 207 -10.35 -17.60 3.89
CA PRO A 207 -11.46 -17.24 4.78
C PRO A 207 -11.58 -15.73 5.03
N ALA A 208 -10.67 -14.90 4.51
CA ALA A 208 -10.67 -13.46 4.71
C ALA A 208 -10.00 -12.74 3.53
N LYS A 209 -10.36 -11.46 3.36
CA LYS A 209 -9.76 -10.51 2.42
C LYS A 209 -9.05 -9.38 3.14
N ILE A 210 -8.16 -8.69 2.44
CA ILE A 210 -7.52 -7.48 2.96
C ILE A 210 -8.47 -6.30 2.81
N VAL A 211 -8.80 -5.65 3.93
CA VAL A 211 -9.71 -4.51 3.99
C VAL A 211 -9.00 -3.17 4.19
N ALA A 212 -7.66 -3.15 4.23
CA ALA A 212 -6.86 -1.96 4.46
C ALA A 212 -6.06 -1.53 3.21
N PRO A 213 -5.76 -0.23 3.04
CA PRO A 213 -6.30 0.87 3.84
C PRO A 213 -7.79 1.09 3.55
N LEU A 214 -8.56 1.38 4.61
CA LEU A 214 -9.93 1.87 4.46
C LEU A 214 -9.87 3.35 4.13
N MET A 215 -10.57 3.76 3.07
CA MET A 215 -10.59 5.16 2.61
C MET A 215 -12.03 5.70 2.64
N PRO A 216 -12.24 7.00 2.89
CA PRO A 216 -13.59 7.56 3.09
C PRO A 216 -14.56 7.36 1.92
N GLU A 217 -14.05 7.32 0.68
CA GLU A 217 -14.86 7.12 -0.53
C GLU A 217 -15.15 5.64 -0.85
N THR A 218 -14.59 4.69 -0.10
CA THR A 218 -14.88 3.26 -0.33
C THR A 218 -16.22 2.89 0.29
N GLU A 219 -17.07 2.23 -0.49
CA GLU A 219 -18.45 1.84 -0.12
C GLU A 219 -18.53 1.29 1.32
N GLY A 220 -19.17 2.06 2.20
CA GLY A 220 -19.24 1.67 3.62
C GLY A 220 -19.73 2.72 4.62
N GLY A 221 -20.27 3.87 4.21
CA GLY A 221 -20.81 4.85 5.15
C GLY A 221 -19.77 5.44 6.11
N ALA A 222 -18.51 5.57 5.65
CA ALA A 222 -17.45 6.18 6.43
C ALA A 222 -17.87 7.59 6.87
N THR A 223 -17.78 7.84 8.17
CA THR A 223 -18.15 9.14 8.74
C THR A 223 -16.91 9.82 9.28
N LEU A 224 -16.62 10.98 8.71
CA LEU A 224 -15.58 11.91 9.16
C LEU A 224 -16.25 12.97 10.04
N HIS A 225 -15.69 13.23 11.22
CA HIS A 225 -16.17 14.21 12.21
C HIS A 225 -15.07 15.24 12.52
#